data_AF-A0A2P8FU95-F1
#
_entry.id   AF-A0A2P8FU95-F1
#
_cell.length_a   1.000
_cell.length_b   1.000
_cell.length_c   1.000
_cell.angle_alpha   90.00
_cell.angle_beta   90.00
_cell.angle_gamma   90.00
#
_symmetry.space_group_name_H-M   'P 1'
#
loop_
_entity.id
_entity.type
_entity.pdbx_description
1 polymer ?
#
loop_
_entity_poly.entity_id
_entity_poly.type
_entity_poly.pdbx_seq_one_letter_code
_entity_poly.pdbx_strand_id
1 'polypeptide(L)'
;MAKELVLVDTSILIDFFRKSDKAESRLIKLVRGNFTYCISAITEFEIYTGTTPNQTAYWEDFLFRTQVLAFDVDELILIPYL
;
A
#
# COMPACT_ATOMS: atom_id res chain seq x y z
N MET A 1 -16.50 14.00 8.98
CA MET A 1 -15.43 14.50 8.09
C MET A 1 -14.89 13.29 7.33
N ALA A 2 -14.69 13.40 6.01
CA ALA A 2 -14.12 12.30 5.23
C ALA A 2 -12.69 12.03 5.70
N LYS A 3 -12.31 10.76 5.87
CA LYS A 3 -10.91 10.40 6.13
C LYS A 3 -10.11 10.69 4.88
N GLU A 4 -8.98 11.38 5.02
CA GLU A 4 -8.05 11.55 3.92
C GLU A 4 -7.54 10.19 3.46
N LEU A 5 -7.58 9.97 2.14
CA LEU A 5 -7.10 8.75 1.50
C LEU A 5 -5.63 8.94 1.16
N VAL A 6 -4.77 8.06 1.67
CA VAL A 6 -3.33 8.09 1.44
C VAL A 6 -2.94 6.92 0.54
N LEU A 7 -2.27 7.23 -0.58
CA LEU A 7 -1.66 6.21 -1.44
C LEU A 7 -0.34 5.75 -0.82
N VAL A 8 -0.24 4.46 -0.51
CA VAL A 8 0.92 3.86 0.15
C VAL A 8 1.81 3.17 -0.87
N ASP A 9 3.10 3.49 -0.80
CA ASP A 9 4.15 2.91 -1.64
C ASP A 9 4.62 1.52 -1.13
N THR A 10 5.23 0.74 -2.02
CA THR A 10 5.77 -0.60 -1.76
C THR A 10 6.74 -0.61 -0.57
N SER A 11 7.59 0.41 -0.45
CA SER A 11 8.56 0.52 0.65
C SER A 11 7.90 0.50 2.04
N ILE A 12 6.71 1.09 2.19
CA ILE A 12 5.96 1.13 3.45
C ILE A 12 5.33 -0.23 3.76
N LEU A 13 4.83 -0.93 2.75
CA LEU A 13 4.30 -2.29 2.92
C LEU A 13 5.40 -3.27 3.31
N ILE A 14 6.57 -3.17 2.66
CA ILE A 14 7.73 -3.99 3.00
C ILE A 14 8.24 -3.68 4.41
N ASP A 15 8.28 -2.40 4.82
CA ASP A 15 8.61 -2.01 6.20
C ASP A 15 7.65 -2.68 7.20
N PHE A 16 6.34 -2.59 6.93
CA PHE A 16 5.33 -3.26 7.75
C PHE A 16 5.55 -4.77 7.81
N PHE A 17 5.82 -5.42 6.68
CA PHE A 17 6.06 -6.85 6.60
C PHE A 17 7.31 -7.31 7.37
N ARG A 18 8.42 -6.57 7.27
CA ARG A 18 9.72 -6.94 7.88
C ARG A 18 9.81 -6.68 9.38
N LYS A 19 9.10 -5.69 9.92
CA LYS A 19 9.18 -5.36 11.35
C LYS A 19 8.62 -6.48 12.22
N SER A 20 9.35 -6.86 13.27
CA SER A 20 8.85 -7.79 14.29
C SER A 20 7.73 -7.16 15.13
N ASP A 21 7.92 -5.89 15.54
CA ASP A 21 6.86 -5.10 16.14
C ASP A 21 6.16 -4.25 15.07
N LYS A 22 4.94 -4.67 14.72
CA LYS A 22 4.11 -4.01 13.71
C LYS A 22 3.62 -2.63 14.17
N ALA A 23 3.51 -2.38 15.48
CA ALA A 23 3.04 -1.11 16.03
C ALA A 23 3.96 0.06 15.65
N GLU A 24 5.23 -0.23 15.41
CA GLU A 24 6.24 0.75 15.02
C GLU A 24 6.35 0.99 13.51
N SER A 25 5.57 0.27 12.70
CA SER A 25 5.52 0.49 11.25
C SER A 25 4.86 1.82 10.90
N ARG A 26 5.28 2.41 9.77
CA ARG A 26 4.64 3.63 9.25
C ARG A 26 3.17 3.38 8.89
N LEU A 27 2.85 2.19 8.35
CA LEU A 27 1.49 1.82 8.00
C LEU A 27 0.53 1.86 9.20
N ILE A 28 0.92 1.27 10.34
CA ILE A 28 0.08 1.29 11.54
C ILE A 28 -0.05 2.71 12.11
N LYS A 29 1.02 3.52 12.04
CA LYS A 29 0.96 4.94 12.44
C LYS A 29 -0.02 5.74 11.59
N LEU A 30 -0.10 5.49 10.27
CA LEU A 30 -1.10 6.11 9.39
C LEU A 30 -2.53 5.73 9.79
N VAL A 31 -2.80 4.43 9.98
CA VAL A 31 -4.13 3.94 10.37
C VAL A 31 -4.56 4.51 11.74
N ARG A 32 -3.64 4.57 12.71
CA ARG A 32 -3.88 5.20 14.02
C ARG A 32 -4.08 6.71 13.94
N GLY A 33 -3.46 7.37 12.96
CA GLY A 33 -3.65 8.79 12.65
C GLY A 33 -4.99 9.11 12.00
N ASN A 34 -5.92 8.14 11.93
CA ASN A 34 -7.25 8.28 11.36
C ASN A 34 -7.28 8.49 9.83
N PHE A 35 -6.19 8.14 9.14
CA PHE A 35 -6.14 8.06 7.67
C PHE A 35 -6.70 6.72 7.18
N THR A 36 -7.27 6.73 5.98
CA THR A 36 -7.53 5.50 5.21
C THR A 36 -6.39 5.35 4.22
N TYR A 37 -5.89 4.13 4.02
CA TYR A 37 -4.86 3.89 3.01
C TYR A 37 -5.39 3.06 1.85
N CYS A 38 -4.76 3.25 0.69
CA CYS A 38 -4.91 2.43 -0.50
C CYS A 38 -3.54 2.22 -1.14
N ILE A 39 -3.45 1.33 -2.11
CA ILE A 39 -2.24 1.10 -2.90
C ILE A 39 -2.57 1.24 -4.38
N SER A 40 -1.55 1.41 -5.22
CA SER A 40 -1.73 1.36 -6.66
C SER A 40 -1.64 -0.08 -7.19
N ALA A 41 -2.22 -0.34 -8.36
CA ALA A 41 -1.98 -1.59 -9.08
C ALA A 41 -0.48 -1.84 -9.37
N ILE A 42 0.33 -0.76 -9.49
CA ILE A 42 1.79 -0.85 -9.65
C ILE A 42 2.43 -1.39 -8.37
N THR A 43 2.01 -0.88 -7.20
CA THR A 43 2.47 -1.36 -5.89
C THR A 43 2.11 -2.83 -5.68
N GLU A 44 0.90 -3.23 -6.05
CA GLU A 44 0.48 -4.64 -6.02
C GLU A 44 1.39 -5.53 -6.89
N PHE A 45 1.68 -5.08 -8.12
CA PHE A 45 2.62 -5.77 -9.00
C PHE A 45 4.03 -5.88 -8.40
N GLU A 46 4.57 -4.80 -7.82
CA GLU A 46 5.89 -4.83 -7.16
C GLU A 46 5.93 -5.83 -5.98
N ILE A 47 4.85 -5.93 -5.21
CA ILE A 47 4.75 -6.93 -4.14
C ILE A 47 4.77 -8.35 -4.71
N TYR A 48 3.97 -8.65 -5.74
CA TYR A 48 3.95 -9.99 -6.32
C TYR A 48 5.29 -10.38 -6.94
N THR A 49 5.96 -9.46 -7.65
CA THR A 49 7.28 -9.72 -8.24
C THR A 49 8.39 -9.91 -7.19
N GLY A 50 8.28 -9.26 -6.03
CA GLY A 50 9.23 -9.40 -4.92
C GLY A 50 8.94 -10.55 -3.95
N THR A 51 7.82 -11.25 -4.10
CA THR A 51 7.33 -12.27 -3.16
C THR A 51 7.97 -13.63 -3.42
N THR A 52 8.47 -14.27 -2.36
CA THR A 52 8.91 -15.67 -2.41
C THR A 52 7.73 -16.62 -2.20
N PRO A 53 7.81 -17.91 -2.63
CA PRO A 53 6.71 -18.85 -2.47
C PRO A 53 6.16 -18.96 -1.03
N ASN A 54 7.04 -18.90 -0.04
CA ASN A 54 6.68 -18.99 1.39
C ASN A 54 5.94 -17.74 1.93
N GLN A 55 5.92 -16.64 1.16
CA GLN A 55 5.29 -15.37 1.53
C GLN A 55 3.98 -15.12 0.78
N THR A 56 3.70 -15.90 -0.26
CA THR A 56 2.52 -15.73 -1.15
C THR A 56 1.22 -15.65 -0.38
N ALA A 57 0.94 -16.63 0.49
CA ALA A 57 -0.32 -16.69 1.25
C ALA A 57 -0.52 -15.46 2.16
N TYR A 58 0.57 -14.91 2.70
CA TYR A 58 0.49 -13.68 3.51
C TYR A 58 0.11 -12.48 2.64
N TRP A 59 0.78 -12.30 1.50
CA TRP A 59 0.52 -11.16 0.64
C TRP A 59 -0.83 -11.24 -0.05
N GLU A 60 -1.31 -12.43 -0.42
CA GLU A 60 -2.67 -12.61 -0.95
C GLU A 60 -3.75 -12.20 0.07
N ASP A 61 -3.67 -12.64 1.34
CA ASP A 61 -4.64 -12.21 2.36
C ASP A 61 -4.53 -10.70 2.66
N PHE A 62 -3.31 -10.17 2.70
CA PHE A 62 -3.08 -8.74 2.94
C PHE A 62 -3.66 -7.88 1.81
N LEU A 63 -3.37 -8.22 0.56
CA LEU A 63 -3.80 -7.46 -0.62
C LEU A 63 -5.31 -7.61 -0.85
N PHE A 64 -5.90 -8.77 -0.57
CA PHE A 64 -7.36 -8.98 -0.63
C PHE A 64 -8.14 -8.01 0.26
N ARG A 65 -7.55 -7.57 1.37
CA ARG A 65 -8.16 -6.62 2.33
C ARG A 65 -7.79 -5.16 2.05
N THR A 66 -6.94 -4.92 1.05
CA THR A 66 -6.40 -3.61 0.73
C THR A 66 -7.14 -3.04 -0.48
N GLN A 67 -7.53 -1.77 -0.41
CA GLN A 67 -8.07 -1.07 -1.57
C GLN A 67 -6.96 -0.85 -2.59
N VAL A 68 -7.09 -1.44 -3.77
CA VAL A 68 -6.19 -1.23 -4.91
C VAL A 68 -6.83 -0.24 -5.88
N LEU A 69 -6.11 0.84 -6.19
CA LEU A 69 -6.49 1.77 -7.24
C LEU A 69 -5.96 1.26 -8.57
N ALA A 70 -6.86 1.11 -9.54
CA ALA A 70 -6.50 0.80 -10.91
C ALA A 70 -5.59 1.88 -11.49
N PHE A 71 -4.67 1.47 -12.35
CA PHE A 71 -3.86 2.41 -13.11
C PHE A 71 -4.56 2.71 -14.43
N ASP A 72 -5.06 3.94 -14.57
CA ASP A 72 -5.67 4.44 -15.80
C ASP A 72 -4.82 5.60 -16.34
N VAL A 73 -4.33 5.43 -17.57
CA VAL A 73 -3.49 6.43 -18.24
C VAL A 73 -4.33 7.60 -18.76
N ASP A 74 -5.59 7.37 -19.10
CA ASP A 74 -6.48 8.39 -19.65
C ASP A 74 -6.91 9.39 -18.57
N GLU A 75 -6.96 8.96 -17.30
CA GLU A 75 -7.18 9.82 -16.14
C GLU A 75 -5.89 10.41 -15.55
N LEU A 76 -4.74 10.22 -16.21
CA LEU A 76 -3.47 10.74 -15.73
C LEU A 76 -3.43 12.26 -15.86
N ILE A 77 -3.73 12.95 -14.76
CA ILE A 77 -3.55 14.39 -14.66
C ILE A 77 -2.07 14.66 -14.39
N LEU A 78 -1.35 15.15 -15.40
CA LEU A 78 -0.06 15.79 -15.21
C LEU A 78 -0.29 17.05 -14.39
N ILE A 79 -0.04 16.98 -13.07
CA ILE A 79 0.00 18.18 -12.23
C ILE A 79 1.25 18.96 -12.66
N PRO A 80 1.09 20.15 -13.27
CA PRO A 80 2.24 20.97 -13.62
C PRO A 80 2.91 21.38 -12.31
N TYR A 81 4.13 20.89 -12.13
CA TYR A 81 5.08 21.10 -11.03
C TYR A 81 4.70 22.12 -9.93
N LEU A 82 4.70 21.61 -8.69
CA LEU A 82 5.17 22.33 -7.51
C LEU A 82 6.61 22.84 -7.71
#